data_AF-A0A521SDN9-F1
#
_entry.id   AF-A0A521SDN9-F1
#
_cell.length_a   1.000
_cell.length_b   1.000
_cell.length_c   1.000
_cell.angle_alpha   90.00
_cell.angle_beta   90.00
_cell.angle_gamma   90.00
#
_symmetry.space_group_name_H-M   'P 1'
#
loop_
_entity.id
_entity.type
_entity.pdbx_description
1 polymer ?
#
loop_
_entity_poly.entity_id
_entity_poly.type
_entity_poly.pdbx_seq_one_letter_code
_entity_poly.pdbx_strand_id
1 'polypeptide(L)'
;MKILFPDTASLVSMEGVNLKQGTVAKEERPVLFPQYPWEGIHTYLYGSVLEKNGQLRMWYQSYLDGDDFFVNYAQSRDGKLWEKPLLNKWRIDEKRFYPTLESEEERAAKAIAFRNGSPGYWKTNIVSTYHIPSVIYDSNDSTYPYKLFGFANDGYRVAFSKDGIRFKEYEGNPVLPLMRFPNPKTKKTWVSDVSPVFKDDLKKKFIAFAKTYVIDEEGRTRRSVGYSESDDFVRWSQPETIWTPSEADDRLAV
;
A
#
# COMPACT_ATOMS: atom_id res chain seq x y z
N MET A 1 -19.13 -11.22 14.51
CA MET A 1 -17.71 -11.34 14.12
C MET A 1 -17.46 -12.79 13.72
N LYS A 2 -17.25 -13.08 12.43
CA LYS A 2 -16.81 -14.41 12.00
C LYS A 2 -15.29 -14.44 12.11
N ILE A 3 -14.76 -15.38 12.91
CA ILE A 3 -13.32 -15.62 13.03
C ILE A 3 -12.98 -16.60 11.91
N LEU A 4 -12.23 -16.14 10.91
CA LEU A 4 -11.69 -17.00 9.85
C LEU A 4 -10.42 -17.65 10.38
N PHE A 5 -10.47 -18.97 10.58
CA PHE A 5 -9.27 -19.79 10.69
C PHE A 5 -8.59 -19.87 9.31
N PRO A 6 -7.27 -20.11 9.25
CA PRO A 6 -6.55 -20.13 7.97
C PRO A 6 -7.18 -21.13 7.01
N ASP A 7 -7.09 -20.81 5.72
CA ASP A 7 -7.42 -21.74 4.64
C ASP A 7 -6.63 -23.04 4.85
N THR A 8 -7.36 -24.15 4.93
CA THR A 8 -6.80 -25.49 5.17
C THR A 8 -6.46 -26.21 3.87
N ALA A 9 -6.74 -25.63 2.71
CA ALA A 9 -6.48 -26.25 1.41
C ALA A 9 -5.00 -26.60 1.17
N SER A 10 -4.08 -25.94 1.89
CA SER A 10 -2.64 -26.23 1.83
C SER A 10 -2.13 -27.08 3.00
N LEU A 11 -3.01 -27.53 3.90
CA LEU A 11 -2.62 -28.35 5.05
C LEU A 11 -2.80 -29.82 4.72
N VAL A 12 -1.72 -30.58 4.82
CA VAL A 12 -1.74 -32.05 4.62
C VAL A 12 -2.51 -32.75 5.75
N SER A 13 -2.43 -32.22 6.97
CA SER A 13 -3.19 -32.72 8.14
C SER A 13 -3.34 -31.62 9.20
N MET A 14 -4.42 -31.72 9.98
CA MET A 14 -4.67 -30.96 11.21
C MET A 14 -4.54 -31.82 12.47
N GLU A 15 -4.09 -33.07 12.33
CA GLU A 15 -3.90 -33.97 13.45
C GLU A 15 -2.85 -33.41 14.43
N GLY A 16 -3.23 -33.31 15.71
CA GLY A 16 -2.41 -32.70 16.76
C GLY A 16 -2.35 -31.16 16.74
N VAL A 17 -3.03 -30.48 15.81
CA VAL A 17 -3.06 -29.01 15.73
C VAL A 17 -4.26 -28.46 16.49
N ASN A 18 -3.99 -27.65 17.52
CA ASN A 18 -5.03 -26.91 18.24
C ASN A 18 -4.96 -25.43 17.87
N LEU A 19 -5.94 -24.95 17.09
CA LEU A 19 -6.05 -23.53 16.74
C LEU A 19 -6.58 -22.74 17.93
N LYS A 20 -5.86 -21.69 18.31
CA LYS A 20 -6.27 -20.75 19.35
C LYS A 20 -6.28 -19.35 18.77
N GLN A 21 -7.38 -18.63 18.94
CA GLN A 21 -7.42 -17.21 18.60
C GLN A 21 -6.48 -16.45 19.54
N GLY A 22 -5.52 -15.72 18.97
CA GLY A 22 -4.68 -14.81 19.73
C GLY A 22 -5.50 -13.70 20.37
N THR A 23 -5.15 -13.31 21.60
CA THR A 23 -5.68 -12.10 22.22
C THR A 23 -4.83 -10.92 21.77
N VAL A 24 -5.43 -9.98 21.04
CA VAL A 24 -4.75 -8.75 20.64
C VAL A 24 -5.10 -7.66 21.66
N ALA A 25 -4.09 -7.09 22.30
CA ALA A 25 -4.24 -5.88 23.10
C ALA A 25 -4.01 -4.67 22.20
N LYS A 26 -4.92 -3.69 22.24
CA LYS A 26 -4.72 -2.40 21.58
C LYS A 26 -3.85 -1.53 22.47
N GLU A 27 -2.79 -0.97 21.91
CA GLU A 27 -1.97 0.05 22.59
C GLU A 27 -2.82 1.29 22.92
N GLU A 28 -2.52 1.96 24.03
CA GLU A 28 -3.25 3.16 24.46
C GLU A 28 -3.14 4.30 23.43
N ARG A 29 -2.00 4.37 22.73
CA ARG A 29 -1.72 5.39 21.71
C ARG A 29 -1.50 4.74 20.35
N PRO A 30 -1.83 5.45 19.25
CA PRO A 30 -1.47 4.99 17.91
C PRO A 30 0.06 4.83 17.78
N VAL A 31 0.49 3.71 17.21
CA VAL A 31 1.91 3.46 16.90
C VAL A 31 2.42 4.25 15.69
N LEU A 32 1.50 4.79 14.89
CA LEU A 32 1.78 5.63 13.72
C LEU A 32 0.81 6.82 13.72
N PHE A 33 1.35 8.02 13.57
CA PHE A 33 0.62 9.28 13.48
C PHE A 33 1.39 10.26 12.58
N PRO A 34 0.74 11.27 11.96
CA PRO A 34 1.44 12.31 11.20
C PRO A 34 2.47 13.08 12.06
N GLN A 35 3.68 13.24 11.54
CA GLN A 35 4.83 13.92 12.15
C GLN A 35 5.42 14.98 11.19
N TYR A 36 5.29 14.79 9.87
CA TYR A 36 5.84 15.67 8.85
C TYR A 36 4.76 16.36 8.02
N PRO A 37 5.05 17.53 7.43
CA PRO A 37 4.05 18.32 6.72
C PRO A 37 3.41 17.62 5.50
N TRP A 38 4.12 16.70 4.84
CA TRP A 38 3.60 15.89 3.72
C TRP A 38 2.75 14.70 4.17
N GLU A 39 2.56 14.52 5.49
CA GLU A 39 1.71 13.47 6.02
C GLU A 39 0.25 13.90 6.21
N GLY A 40 -0.03 15.20 6.10
CA GLY A 40 -1.37 15.74 6.28
C GLY A 40 -1.97 15.37 7.64
N ILE A 41 -3.24 14.98 7.63
CA ILE A 41 -3.99 14.61 8.83
C ILE A 41 -4.08 13.09 9.09
N HIS A 42 -3.68 12.25 8.11
CA HIS A 42 -3.81 10.79 8.23
C HIS A 42 -2.62 10.04 7.61
N THR A 43 -2.21 8.99 8.30
CA THR A 43 -1.27 7.97 7.81
C THR A 43 -1.97 6.62 7.72
N TYR A 44 -1.83 5.93 6.59
CA TYR A 44 -2.44 4.63 6.32
C TYR A 44 -1.38 3.56 6.18
N LEU A 45 -1.56 2.43 6.85
CA LEU A 45 -0.72 1.25 6.67
C LEU A 45 -1.50 0.18 5.88
N TYR A 46 -0.94 -0.24 4.75
CA TYR A 46 -1.50 -1.29 3.89
C TYR A 46 -0.78 -2.64 4.03
N GLY A 47 -0.05 -2.83 5.13
CA GLY A 47 0.56 -4.12 5.48
C GLY A 47 2.01 -4.32 5.06
N SER A 48 2.66 -3.31 4.48
CA SER A 48 4.07 -3.39 4.07
C SER A 48 5.02 -3.15 5.25
N VAL A 49 5.15 -4.14 6.14
CA VAL A 49 6.14 -4.16 7.22
C VAL A 49 7.03 -5.38 7.09
N LEU A 50 8.34 -5.18 7.01
CA LEU A 50 9.34 -6.23 6.83
C LEU A 50 10.42 -6.14 7.90
N GLU A 51 10.89 -7.27 8.39
CA GLU A 51 12.04 -7.35 9.29
C GLU A 51 13.32 -7.62 8.48
N LYS A 52 14.38 -6.87 8.75
CA LYS A 52 15.71 -7.12 8.19
C LYS A 52 16.79 -6.75 9.19
N ASN A 53 17.62 -7.73 9.57
CA ASN A 53 18.79 -7.56 10.45
C ASN A 53 18.43 -6.97 11.84
N GLY A 54 17.34 -7.43 12.44
CA GLY A 54 16.82 -6.96 13.73
C GLY A 54 16.09 -5.61 13.65
N GLN A 55 15.80 -5.12 12.44
CA GLN A 55 15.14 -3.83 12.22
C GLN A 55 13.88 -4.03 11.38
N LEU A 56 12.73 -3.66 11.95
CA LEU A 56 11.48 -3.54 11.23
C LEU A 56 11.53 -2.30 10.34
N ARG A 57 11.01 -2.43 9.13
CA ARG A 57 10.89 -1.39 8.11
C ARG A 57 9.45 -1.34 7.66
N MET A 58 8.90 -0.14 7.56
CA MET A 58 7.51 0.10 7.17
C MET A 58 7.47 1.03 5.97
N TRP A 59 6.62 0.68 5.01
CA TRP A 59 6.19 1.57 3.94
C TRP A 59 4.72 1.88 4.13
N TYR A 60 4.44 3.11 4.54
CA TYR A 60 3.09 3.57 4.84
C TYR A 60 2.71 4.71 3.90
N GLN A 61 1.41 4.94 3.74
CA GLN A 61 0.90 5.99 2.88
C GLN A 61 0.50 7.21 3.70
N SER A 62 0.74 8.38 3.14
CA SER A 62 0.05 9.61 3.51
C SER A 62 -0.56 10.25 2.28
N TYR A 63 -1.39 11.27 2.50
CA TYR A 63 -2.04 12.01 1.43
C TYR A 63 -2.22 13.46 1.84
N LEU A 64 -2.03 14.36 0.88
CA LEU A 64 -2.37 15.77 1.00
C LEU A 64 -3.52 16.08 0.04
N ASP A 65 -4.61 16.64 0.59
CA ASP A 65 -5.78 17.02 -0.19
C ASP A 65 -5.41 17.93 -1.37
N GLY A 66 -5.77 17.51 -2.59
CA GLY A 66 -5.50 18.28 -3.81
C GLY A 66 -4.06 18.18 -4.32
N ASP A 67 -3.23 17.33 -3.74
CA ASP A 67 -1.87 17.06 -4.20
C ASP A 67 -1.71 15.60 -4.63
N ASP A 68 -0.92 14.80 -3.90
CA ASP A 68 -0.57 13.45 -4.28
C ASP A 68 -0.62 12.51 -3.06
N PHE A 69 -0.62 11.21 -3.36
CA PHE A 69 -0.33 10.20 -2.37
C PHE A 69 1.17 10.08 -2.19
N PHE A 70 1.63 9.90 -0.97
CA PHE A 70 3.04 9.64 -0.70
C PHE A 70 3.21 8.29 -0.03
N VAL A 71 4.12 7.49 -0.57
CA VAL A 71 4.65 6.32 0.10
C VAL A 71 5.84 6.78 0.91
N ASN A 72 5.81 6.52 2.21
CA ASN A 72 6.79 7.02 3.17
C ASN A 72 7.47 5.84 3.88
N TYR A 73 8.71 6.04 4.28
CA TYR A 73 9.52 5.04 5.00
C TYR A 73 9.59 5.33 6.50
N ALA A 74 9.46 4.29 7.30
CA ALA A 74 9.75 4.31 8.74
C ALA A 74 10.51 3.04 9.16
N GLN A 75 11.21 3.10 10.29
CA GLN A 75 11.93 1.97 10.87
C GLN A 75 11.70 1.85 12.38
N SER A 76 11.66 0.62 12.89
CA SER A 76 11.48 0.34 14.32
C SER A 76 12.24 -0.91 14.76
N ARG A 77 12.63 -0.98 16.04
CA ARG A 77 13.19 -2.20 16.64
C ARG A 77 12.14 -3.05 17.36
N ASP A 78 11.01 -2.46 17.73
CA ASP A 78 9.99 -3.09 18.58
C ASP A 78 8.57 -3.08 17.96
N GLY A 79 8.39 -2.40 16.83
CA GLY A 79 7.12 -2.25 16.13
C GLY A 79 6.16 -1.26 16.78
N LYS A 80 6.57 -0.62 17.89
CA LYS A 80 5.77 0.33 18.66
C LYS A 80 6.27 1.76 18.45
N LEU A 81 7.58 1.96 18.54
CA LEU A 81 8.23 3.25 18.31
C LEU A 81 8.85 3.27 16.92
N TRP A 82 8.34 4.14 16.05
CA TRP A 82 8.78 4.26 14.66
C TRP A 82 9.56 5.55 14.43
N GLU A 83 10.80 5.41 13.99
CA GLU A 83 11.63 6.49 13.47
C GLU A 83 11.32 6.70 11.98
N LYS A 84 11.16 7.96 11.55
CA LYS A 84 10.83 8.32 10.16
C LYS A 84 11.99 9.08 9.49
N PRO A 85 13.11 8.43 9.16
CA PRO A 85 14.31 9.15 8.78
C PRO A 85 14.17 9.87 7.41
N LEU A 86 14.67 11.10 7.33
CA LEU A 86 14.58 11.95 6.14
C LEU A 86 15.70 11.61 5.12
N LEU A 87 15.60 10.44 4.48
CA LEU A 87 16.65 9.82 3.67
C LEU A 87 16.62 10.16 2.18
N ASN A 88 15.55 10.79 1.70
CA ASN A 88 15.35 11.15 0.29
C ASN A 88 15.20 12.65 0.09
N LYS A 89 15.24 13.08 -1.17
CA LYS A 89 14.90 14.44 -1.59
C LYS A 89 13.67 14.40 -2.47
N TRP A 90 12.65 15.17 -2.13
CA TRP A 90 11.41 15.25 -2.92
C TRP A 90 11.05 16.70 -3.21
N ARG A 91 10.42 16.93 -4.36
CA ARG A 91 9.86 18.24 -4.70
C ARG A 91 8.50 18.37 -4.04
N ILE A 92 8.34 19.35 -3.15
CA ILE A 92 7.09 19.62 -2.46
C ILE A 92 6.67 21.06 -2.78
N ASP A 93 5.39 21.25 -3.12
CA ASP A 93 4.79 22.58 -3.23
C ASP A 93 4.41 23.07 -1.84
N GLU A 94 5.12 24.09 -1.37
CA GLU A 94 5.03 24.62 -0.01
C GLU A 94 3.70 25.30 0.30
N LYS A 95 2.92 25.64 -0.72
CA LYS A 95 1.59 26.22 -0.53
C LYS A 95 0.56 25.18 -0.08
N ARG A 96 0.91 23.89 -0.13
CA ARG A 96 0.01 22.76 0.10
C ARG A 96 0.15 22.14 1.49
N PHE A 97 0.87 22.80 2.40
CA PHE A 97 0.97 22.32 3.78
C PHE A 97 -0.39 22.31 4.46
N TYR A 98 -0.73 21.16 5.02
CA TYR A 98 -1.73 21.14 6.07
C TYR A 98 -1.13 21.92 7.26
N PRO A 99 -1.84 22.92 7.81
CA PRO A 99 -1.44 23.51 9.08
C PRO A 99 -1.63 22.42 10.14
N THR A 100 -0.57 21.69 10.47
CA THR A 100 -0.42 21.29 11.87
C THR A 100 -0.51 22.59 12.66
N LEU A 101 -1.37 22.63 13.68
CA LEU A 101 -1.77 23.78 14.49
C LEU A 101 -0.59 24.65 14.99
N GLU A 102 0.04 25.42 14.10
CA GLU A 102 1.33 26.07 14.31
C GLU A 102 1.33 27.46 13.66
N SER A 103 2.06 28.40 14.29
CA SER A 103 2.17 29.76 13.81
C SER A 103 2.86 29.82 12.43
N GLU A 104 2.71 30.92 11.69
CA GLU A 104 3.42 31.15 10.42
C GLU A 104 4.96 31.09 10.58
N GLU A 105 5.47 31.52 11.74
CA GLU A 105 6.89 31.53 12.07
C GLU A 105 7.45 30.11 12.28
N GLU A 106 6.70 29.24 12.96
CA GLU A 106 7.05 27.82 13.13
C GLU A 106 7.06 27.07 11.79
N ARG A 107 6.08 27.36 10.93
CA ARG A 107 6.04 26.83 9.55
C ARG A 107 7.25 27.28 8.74
N ALA A 108 7.62 28.55 8.79
CA ALA A 108 8.80 29.07 8.09
C ALA A 108 10.10 28.43 8.60
N ALA A 109 10.26 28.29 9.92
CA ALA A 109 11.44 27.68 10.53
C ALA A 109 11.61 26.20 10.14
N LYS A 110 10.51 25.43 10.17
CA LYS A 110 10.50 24.03 9.71
C LYS A 110 10.82 23.93 8.22
N ALA A 111 10.22 24.80 7.39
CA ALA A 111 10.51 24.81 5.95
C ALA A 111 11.99 25.04 5.65
N ILE A 112 12.65 25.95 6.39
CA ILE A 112 14.09 26.17 6.29
C ILE A 112 14.88 24.91 6.69
N ALA A 113 14.49 24.24 7.78
CA ALA A 113 15.15 23.02 8.24
C ALA A 113 15.09 21.87 7.21
N PHE A 114 13.96 21.71 6.52
CA PHE A 114 13.80 20.65 5.52
C PHE A 114 14.48 20.94 4.16
N ARG A 115 14.59 22.21 3.76
CA ARG A 115 15.19 22.62 2.47
C ARG A 115 16.68 22.31 2.35
N ASN A 116 17.43 22.26 3.46
CA ASN A 116 18.88 21.99 3.51
C ASN A 116 19.67 22.58 2.31
N GLY A 117 19.41 23.84 1.96
CA GLY A 117 20.12 24.60 0.93
C GLY A 117 19.72 24.37 -0.54
N SER A 118 18.67 23.59 -0.85
CA SER A 118 18.19 23.38 -2.23
C SER A 118 16.79 23.97 -2.42
N PRO A 119 16.64 25.13 -3.09
CA PRO A 119 15.31 25.68 -3.39
C PRO A 119 14.43 24.66 -4.11
N GLY A 120 13.25 24.38 -3.56
CA GLY A 120 12.26 23.47 -4.16
C GLY A 120 12.44 21.96 -3.88
N TYR A 121 13.50 21.54 -3.18
CA TYR A 121 13.69 20.13 -2.79
C TYR A 121 13.88 20.00 -1.28
N TRP A 122 13.07 19.13 -0.68
CA TRP A 122 13.02 18.92 0.76
C TRP A 122 13.64 17.58 1.10
N LYS A 123 14.34 17.49 2.23
CA LYS A 123 14.68 16.19 2.81
C LYS A 123 13.40 15.55 3.36
N THR A 124 13.06 14.37 2.87
CA THR A 124 11.83 13.66 3.20
C THR A 124 12.10 12.18 3.45
N ASN A 125 11.12 11.49 4.02
CA ASN A 125 11.08 10.04 4.06
C ASN A 125 10.21 9.44 2.93
N ILE A 126 9.84 10.24 1.93
CA ILE A 126 9.03 9.81 0.77
C ILE A 126 9.89 8.93 -0.15
N VAL A 127 9.33 7.82 -0.61
CA VAL A 127 10.00 6.84 -1.49
C VAL A 127 9.30 6.63 -2.83
N SER A 128 8.02 7.02 -2.96
CA SER A 128 7.20 6.91 -4.18
C SER A 128 5.92 7.75 -4.01
N THR A 129 5.18 7.96 -5.09
CA THR A 129 3.84 8.59 -5.10
C THR A 129 2.71 7.62 -5.48
N TYR A 130 2.97 6.31 -5.47
CA TYR A 130 1.93 5.36 -5.80
C TYR A 130 0.82 5.30 -4.73
N HIS A 131 -0.41 5.11 -5.20
CA HIS A 131 -1.56 4.88 -4.34
C HIS A 131 -1.63 3.43 -3.86
N ILE A 132 -1.95 3.21 -2.58
CA ILE A 132 -2.10 1.89 -1.92
C ILE A 132 -0.90 0.96 -2.23
N PRO A 133 0.31 1.31 -1.76
CA PRO A 133 1.51 0.57 -2.10
C PRO A 133 1.59 -0.78 -1.37
N SER A 134 2.12 -1.77 -2.06
CA SER A 134 2.69 -3.00 -1.48
C SER A 134 4.18 -3.03 -1.74
N VAL A 135 4.98 -3.12 -0.69
CA VAL A 135 6.43 -3.35 -0.79
C VAL A 135 6.73 -4.75 -0.33
N ILE A 136 7.34 -5.53 -1.22
CA ILE A 136 7.77 -6.89 -0.94
C ILE A 136 9.29 -7.00 -1.00
N TYR A 137 9.82 -8.03 -0.33
CA TYR A 137 11.23 -8.40 -0.40
C TYR A 137 11.39 -9.76 -1.07
N ASP A 138 12.16 -9.80 -2.14
CA ASP A 138 12.53 -11.01 -2.86
C ASP A 138 14.02 -11.31 -2.67
N SER A 139 14.32 -12.27 -1.79
CA SER A 139 15.69 -12.69 -1.51
C SER A 139 16.43 -13.31 -2.71
N ASN A 140 15.71 -13.71 -3.76
CA ASN A 140 16.29 -14.31 -4.95
C ASN A 140 16.83 -13.24 -5.93
N ASP A 141 16.37 -12.00 -5.80
CA ASP A 141 16.82 -10.88 -6.62
C ASP A 141 17.93 -10.11 -5.90
N SER A 142 19.18 -10.43 -6.21
CA SER A 142 20.34 -9.75 -5.62
C SER A 142 20.54 -8.32 -6.13
N THR A 143 19.90 -7.95 -7.24
CA THR A 143 20.07 -6.63 -7.86
C THR A 143 19.03 -5.64 -7.35
N TYR A 144 17.77 -6.05 -7.21
CA TYR A 144 16.68 -5.24 -6.70
C TYR A 144 15.72 -6.06 -5.82
N PRO A 145 16.16 -6.42 -4.60
CA PRO A 145 15.37 -7.27 -3.72
C PRO A 145 14.08 -6.60 -3.22
N TYR A 146 13.99 -5.27 -3.20
CA TYR A 146 12.76 -4.57 -2.82
C TYR A 146 11.95 -4.23 -4.07
N LYS A 147 10.70 -4.69 -4.11
CA LYS A 147 9.79 -4.44 -5.22
C LYS A 147 8.54 -3.74 -4.69
N LEU A 148 8.21 -2.59 -5.27
CA LEU A 148 7.05 -1.77 -4.92
C LEU A 148 6.03 -1.90 -6.04
N PHE A 149 4.80 -2.25 -5.67
CA PHE A 149 3.64 -2.28 -6.55
C PHE A 149 2.60 -1.29 -6.03
N GLY A 150 1.98 -0.50 -6.90
CA GLY A 150 0.93 0.43 -6.49
C GLY A 150 0.21 1.04 -7.67
N PHE A 151 -0.84 1.82 -7.38
CA PHE A 151 -1.73 2.38 -8.38
C PHE A 151 -1.35 3.81 -8.77
N ALA A 152 -1.52 4.15 -10.04
CA ALA A 152 -1.41 5.50 -10.61
C ALA A 152 -2.55 5.72 -11.62
N ASN A 153 -2.64 6.93 -12.18
CA ASN A 153 -3.76 7.34 -13.05
C ASN A 153 -3.98 6.47 -14.30
N ASP A 154 -2.97 5.73 -14.74
CA ASP A 154 -3.00 4.86 -15.93
C ASP A 154 -3.03 3.36 -15.60
N GLY A 155 -3.09 2.98 -14.32
CA GLY A 155 -3.17 1.58 -13.88
C GLY A 155 -2.20 1.27 -12.75
N TYR A 156 -1.89 -0.03 -12.58
CA TYR A 156 -0.90 -0.46 -11.60
C TYR A 156 0.50 -0.42 -12.20
N ARG A 157 1.43 0.08 -11.41
CA ARG A 157 2.82 0.31 -11.75
C ARG A 157 3.73 -0.39 -10.75
N VAL A 158 4.98 -0.62 -11.17
CA VAL A 158 6.03 -1.17 -10.31
C VAL A 158 7.28 -0.32 -10.30
N ALA A 159 7.99 -0.38 -9.18
CA ALA A 159 9.30 0.21 -9.00
C ALA A 159 10.21 -0.72 -8.19
N PHE A 160 11.52 -0.59 -8.39
CA PHE A 160 12.52 -1.52 -7.89
C PHE A 160 13.60 -0.81 -7.08
N SER A 161 14.05 -1.42 -5.98
CA SER A 161 15.05 -0.81 -5.10
C SER A 161 16.03 -1.83 -4.51
N LYS A 162 17.28 -1.39 -4.33
CA LYS A 162 18.33 -2.11 -3.62
C LYS A 162 18.18 -2.03 -2.10
N ASP A 163 17.78 -0.86 -1.61
CA ASP A 163 17.76 -0.51 -0.19
C ASP A 163 16.35 -0.38 0.40
N GLY A 164 15.33 -0.41 -0.47
CA GLY A 164 13.94 -0.19 -0.09
C GLY A 164 13.62 1.27 0.21
N ILE A 165 14.51 2.20 -0.15
CA ILE A 165 14.36 3.64 0.10
C ILE A 165 14.38 4.40 -1.24
N ARG A 166 15.26 4.01 -2.16
CA ARG A 166 15.40 4.63 -3.48
C ARG A 166 14.83 3.70 -4.54
N PHE A 167 13.58 3.91 -4.91
CA PHE A 167 12.92 3.13 -5.94
C PHE A 167 13.11 3.77 -7.31
N LYS A 168 13.47 2.96 -8.31
CA LYS A 168 13.45 3.32 -9.73
C LYS A 168 12.19 2.73 -10.36
N GLU A 169 11.34 3.56 -10.94
CA GLU A 169 10.18 3.09 -11.70
C GLU A 169 10.60 2.22 -12.89
N TYR A 170 9.79 1.20 -13.19
CA TYR A 170 9.94 0.42 -14.39
C TYR A 170 9.55 1.24 -15.62
N GLU A 171 10.43 1.32 -16.62
CA GLU A 171 10.23 2.14 -17.82
C GLU A 171 9.03 1.66 -18.66
N GLY A 172 8.65 0.39 -18.56
CA GLY A 172 7.49 -0.18 -19.25
C GLY A 172 6.19 -0.13 -18.45
N ASN A 173 6.11 0.67 -17.38
CA ASN A 173 4.86 0.89 -16.66
C ASN A 173 3.77 1.49 -17.59
N PRO A 174 2.47 1.21 -17.33
CA PRO A 174 1.95 0.37 -16.25
C PRO A 174 2.07 -1.14 -16.55
N VAL A 175 2.22 -1.96 -15.51
CA VAL A 175 2.27 -3.43 -15.62
C VAL A 175 0.88 -4.08 -15.70
N LEU A 176 -0.14 -3.40 -15.16
CA LEU A 176 -1.55 -3.70 -15.40
C LEU A 176 -2.26 -2.39 -15.75
N PRO A 177 -2.69 -2.21 -17.02
CA PRO A 177 -3.38 -0.99 -17.43
C PRO A 177 -4.67 -0.73 -16.64
N LEU A 178 -5.10 0.54 -16.62
CA LEU A 178 -6.30 0.97 -15.92
C LEU A 178 -7.54 0.15 -16.33
N MET A 179 -8.01 -0.69 -15.41
CA MET A 179 -9.23 -1.48 -15.62
C MET A 179 -10.47 -0.63 -15.32
N ARG A 180 -11.43 -0.65 -16.25
CA ARG A 180 -12.69 0.10 -16.19
C ARG A 180 -13.89 -0.83 -16.23
N PHE A 181 -14.85 -0.58 -15.36
CA PHE A 181 -16.06 -1.39 -15.20
C PHE A 181 -17.29 -0.48 -15.34
N PRO A 182 -17.77 -0.23 -16.57
CA PRO A 182 -18.94 0.60 -16.81
C PRO A 182 -20.21 -0.14 -16.38
N ASN A 183 -21.09 0.53 -15.64
CA ASN A 183 -22.42 0.02 -15.30
C ASN A 183 -23.48 0.72 -16.18
N PRO A 184 -24.13 0.01 -17.12
CA PRO A 184 -25.10 0.61 -18.04
C PRO A 184 -26.38 1.14 -17.36
N LYS A 185 -26.76 0.59 -16.20
CA LYS A 185 -27.96 0.99 -15.44
C LYS A 185 -27.73 2.30 -14.70
N THR A 186 -26.60 2.43 -14.02
CA THR A 186 -26.27 3.63 -13.21
C THR A 186 -25.50 4.71 -13.99
N LYS A 187 -25.02 4.39 -15.20
CA LYS A 187 -24.15 5.24 -16.04
C LYS A 187 -22.83 5.64 -15.39
N LYS A 188 -22.43 4.96 -14.31
CA LYS A 188 -21.14 5.15 -13.63
C LYS A 188 -20.10 4.18 -14.19
N THR A 189 -18.85 4.62 -14.25
CA THR A 189 -17.70 3.75 -14.55
C THR A 189 -16.83 3.63 -13.31
N TRP A 190 -16.60 2.40 -12.88
CA TRP A 190 -15.73 2.10 -11.75
C TRP A 190 -14.33 1.74 -12.22
N VAL A 191 -13.33 1.91 -11.36
CA VAL A 191 -11.93 1.60 -11.64
C VAL A 191 -11.30 0.79 -10.51
N SER A 192 -10.34 -0.05 -10.86
CA SER A 192 -9.52 -0.82 -9.92
C SER A 192 -8.34 0.02 -9.44
N ASP A 193 -8.34 0.44 -8.17
CA ASP A 193 -7.32 1.29 -7.56
C ASP A 193 -6.65 0.63 -6.32
N VAL A 194 -7.14 -0.53 -5.88
CA VAL A 194 -6.67 -1.27 -4.70
C VAL A 194 -6.17 -2.64 -5.15
N SER A 195 -4.95 -2.99 -4.80
CA SER A 195 -4.42 -4.34 -5.04
C SER A 195 -3.25 -4.62 -4.11
N PRO A 196 -3.47 -5.28 -2.96
CA PRO A 196 -2.35 -5.79 -2.17
C PRO A 196 -1.61 -6.87 -2.96
N VAL A 197 -0.28 -6.88 -2.81
CA VAL A 197 0.62 -7.82 -3.48
C VAL A 197 1.48 -8.55 -2.47
N PHE A 198 1.62 -9.87 -2.67
CA PHE A 198 2.41 -10.76 -1.82
C PHE A 198 3.29 -11.66 -2.68
N LYS A 199 4.33 -12.24 -2.07
CA LYS A 199 5.07 -13.36 -2.64
C LYS A 199 4.51 -14.65 -2.07
N ASP A 200 4.04 -15.53 -2.93
CA ASP A 200 3.65 -16.90 -2.59
C ASP A 200 4.87 -17.81 -2.78
N ASP A 201 5.50 -18.18 -1.67
CA ASP A 201 6.71 -19.02 -1.69
C ASP A 201 6.43 -20.48 -2.06
N LEU A 202 5.19 -20.97 -1.99
CA LEU A 202 4.84 -22.33 -2.42
C LEU A 202 4.70 -22.36 -3.95
N LYS A 203 3.99 -21.39 -4.52
CA LYS A 203 3.83 -21.25 -5.97
C LYS A 203 5.06 -20.67 -6.65
N LYS A 204 5.96 -20.02 -5.89
CA LYS A 204 7.09 -19.24 -6.40
C LYS A 204 6.63 -18.09 -7.32
N LYS A 205 5.49 -17.49 -7.01
CA LYS A 205 4.88 -16.39 -7.77
C LYS A 205 4.61 -15.18 -6.90
N PHE A 206 4.49 -14.03 -7.54
CA PHE A 206 3.89 -12.85 -6.95
C PHE A 206 2.40 -12.85 -7.23
N ILE A 207 1.60 -12.59 -6.20
CA ILE A 207 0.13 -12.64 -6.26
C ILE A 207 -0.43 -11.26 -5.93
N ALA A 208 -1.34 -10.78 -6.77
CA ALA A 208 -2.08 -9.54 -6.60
C ALA A 208 -3.57 -9.84 -6.44
N PHE A 209 -4.19 -9.22 -5.44
CA PHE A 209 -5.64 -9.29 -5.23
C PHE A 209 -6.30 -7.97 -5.63
N ALA A 210 -6.48 -7.75 -6.94
CA ALA A 210 -6.97 -6.49 -7.47
C ALA A 210 -8.47 -6.30 -7.23
N LYS A 211 -8.89 -5.06 -6.96
CA LYS A 211 -10.31 -4.70 -6.83
C LYS A 211 -11.02 -4.75 -8.19
N THR A 212 -11.81 -5.80 -8.42
CA THR A 212 -12.63 -5.93 -9.64
C THR A 212 -14.10 -5.57 -9.35
N TYR A 213 -14.92 -5.56 -10.40
CA TYR A 213 -16.36 -5.34 -10.27
C TYR A 213 -17.14 -6.27 -11.18
N VAL A 214 -18.28 -6.74 -10.65
CA VAL A 214 -19.29 -7.49 -11.40
C VAL A 214 -20.61 -6.72 -11.34
N ILE A 215 -21.44 -6.82 -12.37
CA ILE A 215 -22.82 -6.31 -12.33
C ILE A 215 -23.72 -7.51 -12.09
N ASP A 216 -24.49 -7.49 -11.00
CA ASP A 216 -25.42 -8.57 -10.70
C ASP A 216 -26.72 -8.47 -11.52
N GLU A 217 -27.60 -9.45 -11.35
CA GLU A 217 -28.86 -9.57 -12.08
C GLU A 217 -29.80 -8.37 -11.81
N GLU A 218 -29.73 -7.76 -10.61
CA GLU A 218 -30.47 -6.55 -10.28
C GLU A 218 -29.81 -5.27 -10.84
N GLY A 219 -28.68 -5.39 -11.53
CA GLY A 219 -27.92 -4.29 -12.11
C GLY A 219 -27.12 -3.48 -11.10
N ARG A 220 -26.92 -3.99 -9.88
CA ARG A 220 -26.08 -3.37 -8.85
C ARG A 220 -24.61 -3.60 -9.22
N THR A 221 -23.76 -2.64 -8.89
CA THR A 221 -22.31 -2.83 -9.05
C THR A 221 -21.75 -3.51 -7.80
N ARG A 222 -21.13 -4.67 -7.98
CA ARG A 222 -20.58 -5.51 -6.91
C ARG A 222 -19.07 -5.38 -6.89
N ARG A 223 -18.53 -4.68 -5.89
CA ARG A 223 -17.08 -4.67 -5.64
C ARG A 223 -16.65 -6.10 -5.30
N SER A 224 -15.71 -6.60 -6.07
CA SER A 224 -15.25 -7.99 -6.06
C SER A 224 -13.73 -8.02 -5.88
N VAL A 225 -13.18 -9.21 -5.66
CA VAL A 225 -11.73 -9.43 -5.60
C VAL A 225 -11.33 -10.25 -6.82
N GLY A 226 -10.40 -9.70 -7.58
CA GLY A 226 -9.71 -10.38 -8.67
C GLY A 226 -8.37 -10.94 -8.23
N TYR A 227 -7.90 -11.94 -8.95
CA TYR A 227 -6.63 -12.61 -8.78
C TYR A 227 -5.77 -12.40 -10.02
N SER A 228 -4.53 -11.99 -9.79
CA SER A 228 -3.51 -11.90 -10.83
C SER A 228 -2.19 -12.41 -10.27
N GLU A 229 -1.38 -13.00 -11.13
CA GLU A 229 -0.09 -13.56 -10.77
C GLU A 229 1.01 -13.14 -11.73
N SER A 230 2.24 -13.13 -11.23
CA SER A 230 3.44 -12.82 -11.99
C SER A 230 4.61 -13.67 -11.52
N ASP A 231 5.42 -14.15 -12.45
CA ASP A 231 6.67 -14.85 -12.14
C ASP A 231 7.84 -13.87 -11.93
N ASP A 232 7.78 -12.68 -12.53
CA ASP A 232 8.90 -11.71 -12.60
C ASP A 232 8.58 -10.32 -12.01
N PHE A 233 7.38 -10.13 -11.46
CA PHE A 233 6.84 -8.87 -10.94
C PHE A 233 6.53 -7.80 -11.99
N VAL A 234 6.76 -8.08 -13.27
CA VAL A 234 6.58 -7.13 -14.39
C VAL A 234 5.45 -7.59 -15.31
N ARG A 235 5.40 -8.88 -15.63
CA ARG A 235 4.37 -9.49 -16.48
C ARG A 235 3.33 -10.12 -15.59
N TRP A 236 2.17 -9.49 -15.53
CA TRP A 236 1.04 -9.94 -14.72
C TRP A 236 -0.03 -10.56 -15.61
N SER A 237 -0.65 -11.66 -15.15
CA SER A 237 -1.86 -12.17 -15.79
C SER A 237 -2.99 -11.15 -15.68
N GLN A 238 -3.94 -11.16 -16.62
CA GLN A 238 -5.12 -10.31 -16.46
C GLN A 238 -5.90 -10.72 -15.20
N PRO A 239 -6.31 -9.77 -14.34
CA PRO A 239 -7.05 -10.09 -13.14
C PRO A 239 -8.36 -10.83 -13.43
N GLU A 240 -8.47 -12.06 -12.93
CA GLU A 240 -9.69 -12.87 -12.97
C GLU A 240 -10.50 -12.64 -11.70
N THR A 241 -11.80 -12.33 -11.78
CA THR A 241 -12.63 -12.17 -10.57
C THR A 241 -12.84 -13.53 -9.90
N ILE A 242 -12.30 -13.69 -8.69
CA ILE A 242 -12.37 -14.94 -7.92
C ILE A 242 -13.32 -14.86 -6.71
N TRP A 243 -13.70 -13.66 -6.28
CA TRP A 243 -14.66 -13.48 -5.19
C TRP A 243 -15.62 -12.34 -5.48
N THR A 244 -16.92 -12.66 -5.50
CA THR A 244 -18.01 -11.69 -5.58
C THR A 244 -18.89 -11.81 -4.34
N PRO A 245 -19.36 -10.69 -3.76
CA PRO A 245 -20.23 -10.74 -2.59
C PRO A 245 -21.53 -11.49 -2.88
N SER A 246 -21.91 -12.41 -2.00
CA SER A 246 -23.13 -13.20 -2.09
C SER A 246 -24.38 -12.44 -1.60
N GLU A 247 -25.57 -12.99 -1.83
CA GLU A 247 -26.80 -12.48 -1.21
C GLU A 247 -26.76 -12.50 0.33
N ALA A 248 -25.98 -13.41 0.92
CA ALA A 248 -25.81 -13.45 2.37
C ALA A 248 -25.00 -12.26 2.88
N ASP A 249 -24.04 -11.77 2.08
CA ASP A 249 -23.26 -10.59 2.40
C ASP A 249 -24.11 -9.32 2.30
N ASP A 250 -25.11 -9.27 1.41
CA ASP A 250 -26.04 -8.15 1.29
C ASP A 250 -26.82 -7.90 2.58
N ARG A 251 -27.18 -8.98 3.29
CA ARG A 251 -27.90 -8.90 4.56
C ARG A 251 -27.06 -8.34 5.71
N LEU A 252 -25.74 -8.19 5.52
CA LEU A 252 -24.84 -7.57 6.50
C LEU A 252 -24.60 -6.08 6.21
N ALA A 253 -24.98 -5.59 5.03
CA ALA A 253 -24.75 -4.22 4.60
C ALA A 253 -25.84 -3.23 5.07
N VAL A 254 -26.61 -3.61 6.09
CA VAL A 254 -27.74 -2.84 6.65
C VAL A 254 -27.26 -1.71 7.55
#